data_AF-A0A8I3AE96-F1
#
_entry.id   AF-A0A8I3AE96-F1
#
_cell.length_a   1.000
_cell.length_b   1.000
_cell.length_c   1.000
_cell.angle_alpha   90.00
_cell.angle_beta   90.00
_cell.angle_gamma   90.00
#
_symmetry.space_group_name_H-M   'P 1'
#
loop_
_entity.id
_entity.type
_entity.pdbx_description
1 polymer ?
#
loop_
_entity_poly.entity_id
_entity_poly.type
_entity_poly.pdbx_seq_one_letter_code
_entity_poly.pdbx_strand_id
1 'polypeptide(L)' 'MPGFDFTNYNRNAALHARGVPLPKATSTGTTIVGCIFDGGVVIAADTRATSGPIVADKNCEKLHYIAPQICPASSPA' A
#
# COMPACT_ATOMS: atom_id res chain seq x y z
N MET A 1 -0.11 -10.05 22.35
CA MET A 1 -0.54 -9.14 21.27
C MET A 1 -1.47 -9.93 20.36
N PRO A 2 -2.73 -9.50 20.13
CA PRO A 2 -3.52 -10.10 19.08
C PRO A 2 -2.84 -9.76 17.75
N GLY A 3 -2.56 -10.77 16.93
CA GLY A 3 -1.85 -10.63 15.66
C GLY A 3 -2.72 -10.03 14.55
N PHE A 4 -2.41 -10.34 13.30
CA PHE A 4 -3.19 -9.91 12.14
C PHE A 4 -4.62 -10.48 12.17
N ASP A 5 -5.63 -9.61 11.99
CA ASP A 5 -7.03 -9.98 11.82
C ASP A 5 -7.37 -10.15 10.33
N PHE A 6 -7.74 -11.38 9.95
CA PHE A 6 -8.08 -11.74 8.58
C PHE A 6 -9.59 -11.82 8.32
N THR A 7 -10.44 -11.40 9.25
CA THR A 7 -11.91 -11.40 9.06
C THR A 7 -12.35 -10.64 7.80
N ASN A 8 -11.66 -9.54 7.49
CA ASN A 8 -11.89 -8.75 6.29
C ASN A 8 -11.60 -9.49 4.98
N TYR A 9 -10.64 -10.43 4.98
CA TYR A 9 -10.37 -11.26 3.81
C TYR A 9 -11.57 -12.16 3.50
N ASN A 10 -12.09 -12.86 4.51
CA ASN A 10 -13.27 -13.72 4.37
C ASN A 10 -14.50 -12.93 3.91
N ARG A 11 -14.72 -11.72 4.46
CA ARG A 11 -15.79 -10.81 4.02
C ARG A 11 -15.66 -10.46 2.54
N ASN A 12 -14.45 -10.06 2.11
CA ASN A 12 -14.19 -9.69 0.72
C ASN A 12 -14.41 -10.87 -0.24
N ALA A 13 -13.97 -12.07 0.13
CA ALA A 13 -14.21 -13.29 -0.65
C ALA A 13 -15.71 -13.59 -0.81
N ALA A 14 -16.49 -13.49 0.28
CA ALA A 14 -17.93 -13.69 0.25
C ALA A 14 -18.66 -12.64 -0.61
N LEU A 15 -18.24 -11.37 -0.56
CA LEU A 15 -18.81 -10.31 -1.40
C LEU A 15 -18.51 -10.52 -2.88
N HIS A 16 -17.29 -10.96 -3.20
CA HIS A 16 -16.91 -11.29 -4.57
C HIS A 16 -17.74 -12.47 -5.12
N ALA A 17 -17.96 -13.50 -4.30
CA ALA A 17 -18.84 -14.63 -4.65
C ALA A 17 -20.30 -14.20 -4.89
N ARG A 18 -20.74 -13.10 -4.27
CA ARG A 18 -22.08 -12.50 -4.47
C ARG A 18 -22.13 -11.52 -5.65
N GLY A 19 -21.06 -11.41 -6.44
CA GLY A 19 -21.00 -10.57 -7.64
C GLY A 19 -20.73 -9.09 -7.36
N VAL A 20 -20.29 -8.73 -6.15
CA VAL A 20 -19.84 -7.36 -5.87
C VAL A 20 -18.51 -7.14 -6.60
N PRO A 21 -18.43 -6.16 -7.53
CA PRO A 21 -17.20 -5.91 -8.28
C PRO A 21 -16.09 -5.37 -7.37
N LEU A 22 -14.85 -5.71 -7.71
CA LEU A 22 -13.69 -5.11 -7.05
C LEU A 22 -13.63 -3.60 -7.31
N PRO A 23 -13.15 -2.81 -6.34
CA PRO A 23 -12.85 -1.41 -6.58
C PRO A 23 -11.89 -1.26 -7.77
N LYS A 24 -12.17 -0.28 -8.63
CA LYS A 24 -11.28 0.02 -9.75
C LYS A 24 -9.95 0.55 -9.20
N ALA A 25 -8.84 -0.10 -9.58
CA ALA A 25 -7.52 0.40 -9.25
C ALA A 25 -7.25 1.72 -10.01
N THR A 26 -6.88 2.76 -9.28
CA THR A 26 -6.43 4.03 -9.85
C THR A 26 -4.91 4.03 -9.94
N SER A 27 -4.38 4.39 -11.11
CA SER A 27 -2.93 4.59 -11.25
C SER A 27 -2.55 5.92 -10.63
N THR A 28 -1.67 5.86 -9.63
CA THR A 28 -1.24 7.02 -8.82
C THR A 28 0.19 7.43 -9.14
N GLY A 29 0.78 6.81 -10.17
CA GLY A 29 2.15 7.08 -10.62
C GLY A 29 3.22 6.71 -9.58
N THR A 30 2.86 5.88 -8.60
CA THR A 30 3.70 5.47 -7.47
C THR A 30 4.51 4.23 -7.79
N THR A 31 5.79 4.20 -7.38
CA THR A 31 6.67 3.02 -7.43
C THR A 31 7.24 2.76 -6.05
N ILE A 32 7.01 1.55 -5.53
CA ILE A 32 7.54 1.09 -4.23
C ILE A 32 8.38 -0.16 -4.50
N VAL A 33 9.58 -0.21 -3.93
CA VAL A 33 10.52 -1.33 -4.06
C VAL A 33 10.97 -1.78 -2.67
N GLY A 34 10.97 -3.10 -2.45
CA GLY A 34 11.52 -3.73 -1.25
C GLY A 34 12.66 -4.68 -1.60
N CYS A 35 13.73 -4.67 -0.82
CA CYS A 35 14.87 -5.58 -0.96
C CYS A 35 15.23 -6.19 0.39
N ILE A 36 15.53 -7.49 0.42
CA ILE A 36 15.99 -8.21 1.60
C ILE A 36 17.51 -8.37 1.49
N PHE A 37 18.22 -8.12 2.58
CA PHE A 37 19.67 -8.31 2.68
C PHE A 37 20.04 -8.97 4.01
N ASP A 38 21.30 -9.40 4.15
CA ASP A 38 21.77 -9.97 5.40
C ASP A 38 21.79 -8.89 6.50
N GLY A 39 20.95 -9.07 7.52
CA GLY A 39 20.75 -8.10 8.61
C GLY A 39 19.53 -7.19 8.46
N GLY A 40 18.72 -7.30 7.42
CA GLY A 40 17.44 -6.56 7.37
C GLY A 40 16.77 -6.41 6.01
N VAL A 41 16.00 -5.33 5.88
CA VAL A 41 15.26 -4.98 4.66
C VAL A 41 15.44 -3.50 4.31
N VAL A 42 15.41 -3.18 3.02
CA VAL A 42 15.36 -1.81 2.49
C VAL A 42 14.02 -1.62 1.80
N ILE A 43 13.34 -0.51 2.08
CA ILE A 43 12.11 -0.11 1.42
C ILE A 43 12.33 1.29 0.82
N ALA A 44 12.06 1.44 -0.47
CA ALA A 44 12.13 2.70 -1.19
C ALA A 44 10.79 3.02 -1.84
N ALA A 45 10.40 4.28 -1.81
CA ALA A 45 9.21 4.79 -2.47
C ALA A 45 9.53 6.14 -3.13
N ASP A 46 8.91 6.42 -4.27
CA ASP A 46 9.00 7.74 -4.90
C ASP A 46 8.18 8.79 -4.12
N THR A 47 8.48 10.08 -4.27
CA THR A 47 7.77 11.16 -3.54
C THR A 47 6.66 11.83 -4.35
N ARG A 48 6.55 11.52 -5.64
CA ARG A 48 5.53 12.10 -6.53
C ARG A 48 4.23 11.30 -6.43
N ALA A 49 3.09 11.97 -6.28
CA ALA A 49 1.77 11.39 -6.40
C ALA A 49 1.02 12.02 -7.58
N THR A 50 0.31 11.20 -8.36
CA THR A 50 -0.51 11.68 -9.48
C THR A 50 -1.98 11.31 -9.30
N SER A 51 -2.88 12.16 -9.79
CA SER A 51 -4.29 11.84 -9.97
C SER A 51 -4.57 11.82 -11.47
N GLY A 52 -4.51 10.62 -12.06
CA GLY A 52 -4.47 10.47 -13.51
C GLY A 52 -3.20 11.12 -14.11
N PRO A 53 -3.32 11.99 -15.13
CA PRO A 53 -2.16 12.61 -15.79
C PRO A 53 -1.56 13.81 -15.01
N ILE A 54 -2.18 14.23 -13.90
CA ILE A 54 -1.81 15.45 -13.17
C ILE A 54 -0.98 15.08 -11.94
N VAL A 55 0.12 15.79 -11.71
CA VAL A 55 0.88 15.71 -10.45
C VAL A 55 0.06 16.38 -9.35
N ALA A 56 -0.47 15.57 -8.44
CA ALA A 56 -1.30 16.03 -7.32
C ALA A 56 -0.43 16.50 -6.15
N ASP A 57 0.68 15.80 -5.90
CA ASP A 57 1.66 16.17 -4.88
C ASP A 57 3.07 15.79 -5.35
N LYS A 58 4.04 16.67 -5.10
CA LYS A 58 5.45 16.46 -5.44
C LYS A 58 6.23 15.78 -4.30
N ASN A 59 5.74 15.91 -3.07
CA ASN A 59 6.43 15.50 -1.84
C ASN A 59 5.52 14.67 -0.93
N CYS A 60 4.78 13.73 -1.52
CA CYS A 60 3.93 12.80 -0.79
C CYS A 60 4.81 11.80 -0.03
N GLU A 61 4.65 11.75 1.30
CA GLU A 61 5.26 10.71 2.13
C GLU A 61 4.49 9.39 1.98
N LYS A 62 5.21 8.35 1.55
CA LYS A 62 4.65 7.02 1.31
C LYS A 62 5.14 5.97 2.30
N LEU A 63 6.15 6.30 3.11
CA LEU A 63 6.68 5.44 4.16
C LEU A 63 6.10 5.91 5.49
N HIS A 64 5.39 5.03 6.18
CA HIS A 64 4.73 5.37 7.44
C HIS A 64 5.35 4.58 8.58
N TYR A 65 5.83 5.29 9.60
CA TYR A 65 6.35 4.64 10.79
C TYR A 65 5.22 4.03 11.63
N ILE A 66 5.29 2.73 11.91
CA ILE A 66 4.32 2.03 12.78
C ILE A 66 4.97 1.55 14.08
N ALA A 67 6.16 0.97 13.99
CA ALA A 67 6.90 0.45 15.14
C ALA A 67 8.40 0.43 14.83
N PRO A 68 9.28 0.23 15.83
CA PRO A 68 10.74 0.29 15.63
C PRO A 68 11.29 -0.61 14.51
N GLN A 69 10.59 -1.70 14.20
CA GLN A 69 10.97 -2.66 13.15
C GLN A 69 9.88 -2.83 12.07
N ILE A 70 8.88 -1.94 12.03
CA ILE A 70 7.74 -2.03 11.10
C ILE A 70 7.50 -0.65 10.46
N CYS A 71 7.77 -0.58 9.16
CA CYS A 71 7.55 0.60 8.32
C CYS A 71 6.86 0.17 7.02
N PRO A 72 5.52 0.17 6.94
CA PRO A 72 4.83 -0.06 5.68
C PRO A 72 5.02 1.09 4.69
N ALA A 73 4.96 0.72 3.42
CA ALA A 73 4.80 1.66 2.32
C ALA A 73 3.36 1.62 1.79
N SER A 74 2.79 2.76 1.44
CA SER A 74 1.46 2.87 0.85
C SER A 74 1.47 3.68 -0.43
N SER A 75 0.57 3.34 -1.36
CA SER A 75 0.25 4.22 -2.47
C SER A 75 -0.87 5.17 -2.03
N PRO A 76 -0.76 6.49 -2.26
CA PRO A 76 -1.92 7.37 -2.17
C PRO A 76 -2.99 6.88 -3.16
N ALA A 77 -4.27 7.04 -2.82
CA ALA A 77 -5.41 6.65 -3.65
C ALA A 77 -5.95 7.84 -4.47
#